data_AF-A0A4P9WP40-F1
#
_entry.id   AF-A0A4P9WP40-F1
#
_cell.length_a   1.000
_cell.length_b   1.000
_cell.length_c   1.000
_cell.angle_alpha   90.00
_cell.angle_beta   90.00
_cell.angle_gamma   90.00
#
_symmetry.space_group_name_H-M   'P 1'
#
loop_
_entity.id
_entity.type
_entity.pdbx_description
1 polymer ?
#
loop_
_entity_poly.entity_id
_entity_poly.type
_entity_poly.pdbx_seq_one_letter_code
_entity_poly.pdbx_strand_id
1 'polypeptide(L)'
;MSPLLMLQMDVFHLLQLESVETLMINKENEDAATDAVKIELQHFHILFLLDDLKRKLDHKLARAPESTGPGRRSAPDPLATSLGFRLVDRCTARQFVGKVAKITPYLCTVLERVAAEVRGLASDSADEVDDRETKGALDCFSRVIQCLTRIFLWPDLKSPDTKPILIHILHTLATRTKQDKTLPANPSIPTLAREAFTYLGKYADSLPSAATSVLLLKLLEAVAAVAPNRALDTDVGVFAARFVGSEWADVASLKTESLSYLLKLHITLSASPLDVVQSYVGKAFPALFAADGEILLEFRFLTKTTFPVFYKTVFTEIAHLAATFTPTNSSGADSEQLARAKILCMAYMGVLEIVRKAQTRPVLAVALKQGNAFVTAFIRNIVPLVGRVLRSSSEEAVIILKTVSKASRTLQSICADSKISKDNTLVASVPPVRRALETVLYHIKGIFDENQSLNAFWLGNIRHRDLDGVEVSSQIPQEPQSDEESSTRMPRKKGKGTRRPRPPPRKPKSKEIVEEDEDDEAEDDEVAEREEEEEAEEEEEENDDDEGESENEKRRKRARRSVVEEEEEEEEEEEEEQEDENEEDQGEEEEDDAMEDE
;
A
#
# COMPACT_ATOMS: atom_id res chain seq x y z
N MET A 1 -21.67 32.19 7.49
CA MET A 1 -21.15 32.41 6.12
C MET A 1 -19.66 32.69 6.24
N SER A 2 -18.78 31.87 5.69
CA SER A 2 -17.34 32.13 5.79
C SER A 2 -16.93 33.24 4.82
N PRO A 3 -16.46 34.42 5.30
CA PRO A 3 -16.01 35.52 4.44
C PRO A 3 -14.79 35.15 3.56
N LEU A 4 -14.11 34.05 3.90
CA LEU A 4 -12.96 33.47 3.19
C LEU A 4 -13.19 33.38 1.68
N LEU A 5 -14.36 32.94 1.23
CA LEU A 5 -14.52 32.47 -0.16
C LEU A 5 -14.74 33.60 -1.21
N MET A 6 -15.01 34.83 -0.78
CA MET A 6 -15.36 35.93 -1.69
C MET A 6 -14.19 36.78 -2.18
N LEU A 7 -12.97 36.51 -1.73
CA LEU A 7 -11.80 37.33 -2.11
C LEU A 7 -11.56 37.29 -3.62
N GLN A 8 -11.17 38.42 -4.20
CA GLN A 8 -10.75 38.45 -5.61
C GLN A 8 -9.33 37.91 -5.74
N MET A 9 -8.98 37.38 -6.93
CA MET A 9 -7.62 36.87 -7.18
C MET A 9 -6.55 37.96 -7.03
N ASP A 10 -6.92 39.24 -7.18
CA ASP A 10 -6.00 40.36 -7.05
C ASP A 10 -5.59 40.64 -5.59
N VAL A 11 -6.34 40.12 -4.61
CA VAL A 11 -5.99 40.24 -3.18
C VAL A 11 -4.70 39.47 -2.85
N PHE A 12 -4.38 38.41 -3.61
CA PHE A 12 -3.18 37.60 -3.37
C PHE A 12 -1.87 38.32 -3.69
N HIS A 13 -1.88 39.50 -4.32
CA HIS A 13 -0.68 40.35 -4.43
C HIS A 13 -0.17 40.80 -3.05
N LEU A 14 -1.02 40.81 -2.02
CA LEU A 14 -0.62 41.12 -0.65
C LEU A 14 0.41 40.12 -0.09
N LEU A 15 0.50 38.89 -0.66
CA LEU A 15 1.54 37.91 -0.29
C LEU A 15 2.96 38.36 -0.66
N GLN A 16 3.10 39.40 -1.50
CA GLN A 16 4.39 40.02 -1.81
C GLN A 16 4.90 40.93 -0.69
N LEU A 17 4.00 41.44 0.15
CA LEU A 17 4.31 42.50 1.10
C LEU A 17 4.84 41.88 2.41
N GLU A 18 5.99 42.37 2.86
CA GLU A 18 6.54 42.08 4.18
C GLU A 18 5.82 42.90 5.26
N SER A 19 5.37 44.09 4.88
CA SER A 19 4.57 44.98 5.72
C SER A 19 3.62 45.83 4.89
N VAL A 20 2.53 46.26 5.50
CA VAL A 20 1.54 47.18 4.95
C VAL A 20 1.59 48.45 5.78
N GLU A 21 1.99 49.56 5.19
CA GLU A 21 1.82 50.88 5.81
C GLU A 21 0.35 51.29 5.72
N THR A 22 -0.29 51.44 6.86
CA THR A 22 -1.64 52.02 6.94
C THR A 22 -1.51 53.50 7.28
N LEU A 23 -1.98 54.35 6.35
CA LEU A 23 -2.16 55.77 6.61
C LEU A 23 -3.46 55.94 7.39
N MET A 24 -3.36 56.13 8.71
CA MET A 24 -4.49 56.58 9.52
C MET A 24 -4.79 58.03 9.13
N ILE A 25 -5.83 58.26 8.33
CA ILE A 25 -6.35 59.62 8.12
C ILE A 25 -7.13 59.99 9.39
N ASN A 26 -6.47 60.69 10.32
CA ASN A 26 -7.15 61.33 11.44
C ASN A 26 -8.14 62.34 10.88
N LYS A 27 -9.43 61.99 10.93
CA LYS A 27 -10.53 62.83 10.42
C LYS A 27 -10.75 64.13 11.20
N GLU A 28 -9.93 64.41 12.22
CA GLU A 28 -10.13 65.53 13.15
C GLU A 28 -9.04 66.62 13.10
N ASN A 29 -7.96 66.47 12.32
CA ASN A 29 -7.01 67.57 12.11
C ASN A 29 -6.25 67.39 10.78
N GLU A 30 -6.46 68.30 9.83
CA GLU A 30 -5.75 68.31 8.53
C GLU A 30 -4.24 68.65 8.65
N ASP A 31 -3.75 69.03 9.83
CA ASP A 31 -2.36 69.48 10.05
C ASP A 31 -1.53 68.64 11.06
N ALA A 32 -2.02 67.47 11.50
CA ALA A 32 -1.23 66.57 12.35
C ALA A 32 -0.51 65.53 11.47
N ALA A 33 0.81 65.41 11.64
CA ALA A 33 1.66 64.47 10.92
C ALA A 33 1.01 63.08 10.77
N THR A 34 0.95 62.59 9.53
CA THR A 34 0.52 61.22 9.20
C THR A 34 1.49 60.23 9.83
N ASP A 35 1.16 59.71 11.01
CA ASP A 35 1.83 58.54 11.58
C ASP A 35 1.45 57.32 10.73
N ALA A 36 2.38 56.92 9.86
CA ALA A 36 2.25 55.69 9.09
C ALA A 36 2.52 54.51 10.03
N VAL A 37 1.48 53.73 10.34
CA VAL A 37 1.65 52.49 11.12
C VAL A 37 2.04 51.39 10.14
N LYS A 38 3.27 50.91 10.25
CA LYS A 38 3.79 49.75 9.51
C LYS A 38 3.25 48.47 10.16
N ILE A 39 2.25 47.84 9.54
CA ILE A 39 1.69 46.56 9.99
C ILE A 39 2.49 45.45 9.31
N GLU A 40 3.28 44.68 10.06
CA GLU A 40 3.99 43.52 9.52
C GLU A 40 3.02 42.35 9.32
N LEU A 41 3.13 41.67 8.16
CA LEU A 41 2.22 40.55 7.87
C LEU A 41 2.59 39.34 8.73
N GLN A 42 1.91 39.19 9.86
CA GLN A 42 2.04 38.02 10.74
C GLN A 42 1.56 36.72 10.05
N HIS A 43 2.03 35.56 10.52
CA HIS A 43 1.78 34.25 9.92
C HIS A 43 0.30 33.92 9.75
N PHE A 44 -0.58 34.32 10.67
CA PHE A 44 -2.02 34.07 10.53
C PHE A 44 -2.67 34.83 9.36
N HIS A 45 -2.18 36.03 9.02
CA HIS A 45 -2.66 36.78 7.85
C HIS A 45 -2.29 36.06 6.55
N ILE A 46 -1.06 35.53 6.50
CA ILE A 46 -0.55 34.76 5.37
C ILE A 46 -1.33 33.45 5.25
N LEU A 47 -1.52 32.73 6.36
CA LEU A 47 -2.26 31.48 6.40
C LEU A 47 -3.71 31.66 5.94
N PHE A 48 -4.38 32.75 6.34
CA PHE A 48 -5.72 33.08 5.89
C PHE A 48 -5.82 33.21 4.36
N LEU A 49 -4.86 33.92 3.74
CA LEU A 49 -4.79 34.04 2.28
C LEU A 49 -4.46 32.70 1.62
N LEU A 50 -3.48 31.95 2.13
CA LEU A 50 -3.11 30.65 1.57
C LEU A 50 -4.24 29.62 1.67
N ASP A 51 -5.04 29.66 2.74
CA ASP A 51 -6.20 28.80 2.92
C ASP A 51 -7.31 29.09 1.92
N ASP A 52 -7.61 30.36 1.68
CA ASP A 52 -8.57 30.74 0.65
C ASP A 52 -8.07 30.34 -0.75
N LEU A 53 -6.80 30.61 -1.06
CA LEU A 53 -6.20 30.19 -2.34
C LEU A 53 -6.28 28.68 -2.53
N LYS A 54 -5.93 27.89 -1.50
CA LYS A 54 -6.04 26.44 -1.52
C LYS A 54 -7.47 25.99 -1.77
N ARG A 55 -8.46 26.53 -1.05
CA ARG A 55 -9.88 26.16 -1.24
C ARG A 55 -10.35 26.46 -2.67
N LYS A 56 -9.91 27.59 -3.26
CA LYS A 56 -10.22 27.93 -4.65
C LYS A 56 -9.54 27.00 -5.65
N LEU A 57 -8.29 26.60 -5.39
CA LEU A 57 -7.58 25.59 -6.18
C LEU A 57 -8.28 24.23 -6.09
N ASP A 58 -8.67 23.79 -4.89
CA ASP A 58 -9.41 22.55 -4.69
C ASP A 58 -10.76 22.59 -5.42
N HIS A 59 -11.55 23.67 -5.30
CA HIS A 59 -12.85 23.78 -5.99
C HIS A 59 -12.73 23.75 -7.52
N LYS A 60 -11.68 24.35 -8.09
CA LYS A 60 -11.52 24.44 -9.55
C LYS A 60 -10.72 23.36 -10.22
N LEU A 61 -9.72 22.84 -9.51
CA LEU A 61 -8.77 21.88 -10.05
C LEU A 61 -8.99 20.48 -9.47
N ALA A 62 -9.95 20.31 -8.54
CA ALA A 62 -10.35 18.97 -8.11
C ALA A 62 -10.76 18.14 -9.33
N ARG A 63 -10.18 16.95 -9.42
CA ARG A 63 -10.75 15.88 -10.23
C ARG A 63 -12.20 15.66 -9.76
N ALA A 64 -13.12 15.47 -10.71
CA ALA A 64 -14.42 14.91 -10.39
C ALA A 64 -14.19 13.66 -9.50
N PRO A 65 -14.91 13.51 -8.38
CA PRO A 65 -14.74 12.33 -7.55
C PRO A 65 -14.98 11.10 -8.43
N GLU A 66 -14.02 10.17 -8.45
CA GLU A 66 -14.25 8.84 -8.98
C GLU A 66 -15.53 8.33 -8.32
N SER A 67 -16.51 7.90 -9.13
CA SER A 67 -17.83 7.48 -8.67
C SER A 67 -17.67 6.32 -7.68
N THR A 68 -17.55 6.66 -6.40
CA THR A 68 -17.72 5.69 -5.33
C THR A 68 -19.22 5.41 -5.29
N GLY A 69 -19.58 4.13 -5.30
CA GLY A 69 -20.93 3.61 -5.57
C GLY A 69 -22.08 4.23 -4.75
N PRO A 70 -23.32 3.82 -5.06
CA PRO A 70 -24.52 4.48 -4.55
C PRO A 70 -24.69 4.16 -3.06
N GLY A 71 -24.16 5.00 -2.18
CA GLY A 71 -24.27 4.73 -0.74
C GLY A 71 -23.57 5.74 0.14
N ARG A 72 -24.32 6.77 0.53
CA ARG A 72 -24.12 7.61 1.73
C ARG A 72 -22.76 8.34 1.86
N ARG A 73 -22.73 9.57 1.36
CA ARG A 73 -22.22 10.71 2.14
C ARG A 73 -23.26 11.83 2.06
N SER A 74 -23.65 12.38 3.20
CA SER A 74 -24.41 13.62 3.28
C SER A 74 -23.62 14.71 2.56
N ALA A 75 -24.07 15.08 1.36
CA ALA A 75 -23.48 16.17 0.61
C ALA A 75 -23.61 17.46 1.46
N PRO A 76 -22.53 18.24 1.63
CA PRO A 76 -22.66 19.57 2.21
C PRO A 76 -23.59 20.41 1.34
N ASP A 77 -24.38 21.26 1.98
CA ASP A 77 -25.46 22.03 1.38
C ASP A 77 -24.99 22.76 0.09
N PRO A 78 -25.55 22.44 -1.10
CA PRO A 78 -25.06 22.94 -2.40
C PRO A 78 -25.07 24.47 -2.51
N LEU A 79 -25.99 25.12 -1.80
CA LEU A 79 -26.13 26.58 -1.82
C LEU A 79 -25.02 27.31 -1.07
N ALA A 80 -24.54 26.77 0.06
CA ALA A 80 -23.48 27.41 0.85
C ALA A 80 -22.12 27.32 0.15
N THR A 81 -21.85 26.21 -0.54
CA THR A 81 -20.62 25.99 -1.30
C THR A 81 -20.61 26.83 -2.59
N SER A 82 -21.75 26.93 -3.28
CA SER A 82 -21.87 27.65 -4.55
C SER A 82 -21.69 29.18 -4.42
N LEU A 83 -22.19 29.80 -3.34
CA LEU A 83 -22.16 31.27 -3.23
C LEU A 83 -20.75 31.84 -3.03
N GLY A 84 -19.85 31.11 -2.37
CA GLY A 84 -18.47 31.54 -2.15
C GLY A 84 -17.64 31.52 -3.44
N PHE A 85 -17.78 30.50 -4.26
CA PHE A 85 -16.92 30.31 -5.44
C PHE A 85 -17.44 30.96 -6.73
N ARG A 86 -18.52 31.75 -6.70
CA ARG A 86 -19.16 32.32 -7.90
C ARG A 86 -18.21 33.06 -8.85
N LEU A 87 -17.24 33.81 -8.29
CA LEU A 87 -16.26 34.54 -9.09
C LEU A 87 -15.28 33.60 -9.80
N VAL A 88 -14.93 32.51 -9.12
CA VAL A 88 -14.07 31.47 -9.66
C VAL A 88 -14.84 30.66 -10.69
N ASP A 89 -16.12 30.37 -10.45
CA ASP A 89 -17.03 29.65 -11.34
C ASP A 89 -17.28 30.31 -12.68
N ARG A 90 -17.20 31.64 -12.72
CA ARG A 90 -17.30 32.42 -13.96
C ARG A 90 -16.07 32.35 -14.85
N CYS A 91 -14.92 31.90 -14.34
CA CYS A 91 -13.69 31.75 -15.11
C CYS A 91 -13.51 30.31 -15.56
N THR A 92 -12.95 30.11 -16.77
CA THR A 92 -12.51 28.76 -17.17
C THR A 92 -11.29 28.34 -16.35
N ALA A 93 -11.08 27.03 -16.18
CA ALA A 93 -9.92 26.51 -15.44
C ALA A 93 -8.59 27.07 -15.99
N ARG A 94 -8.46 27.17 -17.32
CA ARG A 94 -7.30 27.79 -17.98
C ARG A 94 -7.08 29.25 -17.60
N GLN A 95 -8.14 30.07 -17.60
CA GLN A 95 -8.05 31.48 -17.20
C GLN A 95 -7.71 31.62 -15.72
N PHE A 96 -8.30 30.77 -14.88
CA PHE A 96 -8.02 30.73 -13.45
C PHE A 96 -6.56 30.38 -13.17
N VAL A 97 -6.05 29.29 -13.75
CA VAL A 97 -4.65 28.89 -13.60
C VAL A 97 -3.70 29.93 -14.20
N GLY A 98 -4.08 30.61 -15.29
CA GLY A 98 -3.34 31.75 -15.82
C GLY A 98 -3.22 32.92 -14.82
N LYS A 99 -4.23 33.17 -13.99
CA LYS A 99 -4.15 34.13 -12.88
C LYS A 99 -3.29 33.60 -11.73
N VAL A 100 -3.43 32.32 -11.37
CA VAL A 100 -2.61 31.67 -10.34
C VAL A 100 -1.12 31.66 -10.71
N ALA A 101 -0.80 31.49 -11.99
CA ALA A 101 0.57 31.51 -12.50
C ALA A 101 1.27 32.86 -12.22
N LYS A 102 0.52 33.97 -12.19
CA LYS A 102 1.04 35.29 -11.81
C LYS A 102 1.28 35.42 -10.30
N ILE A 103 0.60 34.60 -9.49
CA ILE A 103 0.73 34.56 -8.03
C ILE A 103 1.85 33.61 -7.59
N THR A 104 2.24 32.65 -8.45
CA THR A 104 3.34 31.71 -8.17
C THR A 104 4.64 32.35 -7.66
N PRO A 105 5.12 33.51 -8.18
CA PRO A 105 6.30 34.18 -7.64
C PRO A 105 6.15 34.57 -6.17
N TYR A 106 4.95 34.97 -5.75
CA TYR A 106 4.64 35.35 -4.36
C TYR A 106 4.58 34.13 -3.44
N LEU A 107 4.10 32.99 -3.95
CA LEU A 107 4.18 31.73 -3.22
C LEU A 107 5.63 31.31 -2.98
N CYS A 108 6.52 31.52 -3.95
CA CYS A 108 7.95 31.23 -3.82
C CYS A 108 8.62 32.13 -2.76
N THR A 109 8.30 33.43 -2.73
CA THR A 109 8.86 34.35 -1.73
C THR A 109 8.40 34.00 -0.32
N VAL A 110 7.11 33.64 -0.15
CA VAL A 110 6.59 33.17 1.14
C VAL A 110 7.27 31.87 1.56
N LEU A 111 7.47 30.92 0.64
CA LEU A 111 8.17 29.67 0.92
C LEU A 111 9.62 29.91 1.36
N GLU A 112 10.34 30.79 0.66
CA GLU A 112 11.73 31.15 0.97
C GLU A 112 11.85 31.78 2.37
N ARG A 113 10.95 32.70 2.72
CA ARG A 113 10.92 33.35 4.03
C ARG A 113 10.63 32.36 5.14
N VAL A 114 9.53 31.62 5.02
CA VAL A 114 9.10 30.68 6.06
C VAL A 114 10.11 29.54 6.22
N ALA A 115 10.74 29.08 5.13
CA ALA A 115 11.82 28.09 5.22
C ALA A 115 13.11 28.64 5.85
N ALA A 116 13.36 29.94 5.77
CA ALA A 116 14.48 30.57 6.49
C ALA A 116 14.18 30.64 7.99
N GLU A 117 12.96 31.02 8.37
CA GLU A 117 12.48 31.04 9.76
C GLU A 117 12.56 29.63 10.38
N VAL A 118 11.98 28.62 9.74
CA VAL A 118 12.01 27.22 10.22
C VAL A 118 13.44 26.69 10.40
N ARG A 119 14.39 27.11 9.54
CA ARG A 119 15.80 26.71 9.69
C ARG A 119 16.51 27.45 10.83
N GLY A 120 16.20 28.72 11.06
CA GLY A 120 16.73 29.49 12.20
C GLY A 120 16.24 28.90 13.53
N LEU A 121 14.97 28.52 13.59
CA LEU A 121 14.39 27.88 14.78
C LEU A 121 15.02 26.52 15.10
N ALA A 122 15.43 25.76 14.08
CA ALA A 122 16.13 24.49 14.27
C ALA A 122 17.59 24.64 14.78
N SER A 123 18.21 25.82 14.66
CA SER A 123 19.56 26.09 15.16
C SER A 123 19.60 26.71 16.56
N ASP A 124 18.51 27.35 17.00
CA ASP A 124 18.44 28.12 18.25
C ASP A 124 17.79 27.33 19.41
N SER A 125 17.89 26.00 19.41
CA SER A 125 17.26 25.11 20.39
C SER A 125 17.86 25.25 21.81
N ALA A 126 17.54 26.35 22.53
CA ALA A 126 17.82 26.49 23.96
C ALA A 126 16.94 27.51 24.72
N ASP A 127 16.25 28.46 24.08
CA ASP A 127 15.43 29.46 24.79
C ASP A 127 14.00 29.51 24.24
N GLU A 128 13.03 29.68 25.15
CA GLU A 128 11.58 29.77 24.99
C GLU A 128 11.15 30.36 23.63
N VAL A 129 10.94 29.48 22.65
CA VAL A 129 10.36 29.85 21.36
C VAL A 129 8.85 29.92 21.54
N ASP A 130 8.21 31.03 21.17
CA ASP A 130 6.75 31.11 21.14
C ASP A 130 6.19 30.02 20.18
N ASP A 131 5.63 28.96 20.78
CA ASP A 131 5.06 27.81 20.09
C ASP A 131 4.05 28.22 19.01
N ARG A 132 3.39 29.38 19.21
CA ARG A 132 2.36 29.88 18.30
C ARG A 132 2.94 30.44 17.01
N GLU A 133 4.03 31.18 17.07
CA GLU A 133 4.68 31.75 15.88
C GLU A 133 5.38 30.66 15.07
N THR A 134 6.04 29.71 15.76
CA THR A 134 6.66 28.53 15.14
C THR A 134 5.64 27.68 14.42
N LYS A 135 4.52 27.36 15.08
CA LYS A 135 3.41 26.61 14.46
C LYS A 135 2.81 27.36 13.28
N GLY A 136 2.66 28.68 13.39
CA GLY A 136 2.21 29.54 12.30
C GLY A 136 3.12 29.48 11.06
N ALA A 137 4.43 29.47 11.25
CA ALA A 137 5.41 29.30 10.18
C ALA A 137 5.30 27.91 9.54
N LEU A 138 5.28 26.82 10.32
CA LEU A 138 5.15 25.46 9.81
C LEU A 138 3.85 25.25 9.00
N ASP A 139 2.73 25.83 9.48
CA ASP A 139 1.44 25.79 8.79
C ASP A 139 1.46 26.56 7.46
N CYS A 140 2.08 27.75 7.44
CA CYS A 140 2.28 28.51 6.21
C CYS A 140 3.11 27.73 5.20
N PHE A 141 4.21 27.10 5.64
CA PHE A 141 5.06 26.26 4.80
C PHE A 141 4.24 25.14 4.16
N SER A 142 3.51 24.37 4.97
CA SER A 142 2.68 23.27 4.49
C SER A 142 1.62 23.76 3.49
N ARG A 143 0.99 24.92 3.76
CA ARG A 143 -0.06 25.48 2.88
C ARG A 143 0.49 25.93 1.53
N VAL A 144 1.69 26.49 1.48
CA VAL A 144 2.35 26.85 0.22
C VAL A 144 2.63 25.60 -0.61
N ILE A 145 3.23 24.56 0.00
CA ILE A 145 3.49 23.29 -0.69
C ILE A 145 2.19 22.70 -1.21
N GLN A 146 1.11 22.67 -0.41
CA GLN A 146 -0.20 22.22 -0.86
C GLN A 146 -0.72 22.98 -2.09
N CYS A 147 -0.61 24.32 -2.10
CA CYS A 147 -1.03 25.13 -3.24
C CYS A 147 -0.22 24.79 -4.51
N LEU A 148 1.11 24.70 -4.39
CA LEU A 148 1.99 24.34 -5.51
C LEU A 148 1.69 22.93 -6.03
N THR A 149 1.52 21.95 -5.13
CA THR A 149 1.15 20.57 -5.49
C THR A 149 -0.18 20.55 -6.25
N ARG A 150 -1.19 21.32 -5.84
CA ARG A 150 -2.48 21.41 -6.56
C ARG A 150 -2.36 22.01 -7.96
N ILE A 151 -1.52 23.02 -8.14
CA ILE A 151 -1.28 23.62 -9.45
C ILE A 151 -0.67 22.58 -10.41
N PHE A 152 0.36 21.86 -9.97
CA PHE A 152 1.08 20.90 -10.81
C PHE A 152 0.33 19.58 -11.05
N LEU A 153 -0.56 19.17 -10.14
CA LEU A 153 -1.39 17.98 -10.30
C LEU A 153 -2.62 18.18 -11.20
N TRP A 154 -2.86 19.39 -11.71
CA TRP A 154 -3.95 19.63 -12.66
C TRP A 154 -3.68 18.90 -13.99
N PRO A 155 -4.51 17.93 -14.41
CA PRO A 155 -4.23 17.07 -15.57
C PRO A 155 -4.08 17.85 -16.87
N ASP A 156 -4.86 18.91 -17.06
CA ASP A 156 -4.81 19.70 -18.28
C ASP A 156 -3.60 20.61 -18.35
N LEU A 157 -2.77 20.74 -17.29
CA LEU A 157 -1.58 21.56 -17.31
C LEU A 157 -0.56 21.11 -18.38
N LYS A 158 -0.54 19.81 -18.70
CA LYS A 158 0.30 19.21 -19.74
C LYS A 158 -0.29 19.33 -21.15
N SER A 159 -1.51 19.86 -21.28
CA SER A 159 -2.16 20.04 -22.58
C SER A 159 -1.39 21.06 -23.45
N PRO A 160 -1.44 20.94 -24.79
CA PRO A 160 -0.77 21.90 -25.67
C PRO A 160 -1.27 23.33 -25.47
N ASP A 161 -2.53 23.49 -25.06
CA ASP A 161 -3.18 24.77 -24.81
C ASP A 161 -2.65 25.51 -23.58
N THR A 162 -2.26 24.80 -22.53
CA THR A 162 -1.74 25.37 -21.28
C THR A 162 -0.22 25.45 -21.25
N LYS A 163 0.46 24.95 -22.27
CA LYS A 163 1.93 25.02 -22.43
C LYS A 163 2.55 26.39 -22.08
N PRO A 164 2.02 27.56 -22.54
CA PRO A 164 2.61 28.85 -22.16
C PRO A 164 2.49 29.14 -20.64
N ILE A 165 1.42 28.68 -20.01
CA ILE A 165 1.19 28.83 -18.56
C ILE A 165 2.18 27.95 -17.79
N LEU A 166 2.35 26.69 -18.22
CA LEU A 166 3.32 25.77 -17.64
C LEU A 166 4.76 26.31 -17.75
N ILE A 167 5.14 26.84 -18.92
CA ILE A 167 6.46 27.46 -19.12
C ILE A 167 6.64 28.64 -18.16
N HIS A 168 5.63 29.49 -17.99
CA HIS A 168 5.72 30.63 -17.07
C HIS A 168 5.94 30.19 -15.62
N ILE A 169 5.17 29.20 -15.14
CA ILE A 169 5.30 28.65 -13.77
C ILE A 169 6.69 28.04 -13.57
N LEU A 170 7.14 27.19 -14.50
CA LEU A 170 8.46 26.54 -14.42
C LEU A 170 9.60 27.57 -14.51
N HIS A 171 9.45 28.59 -15.35
CA HIS A 171 10.43 29.67 -15.46
C HIS A 171 10.55 30.45 -14.14
N THR A 172 9.43 30.80 -13.51
CA THR A 172 9.42 31.43 -12.19
C THR A 172 10.19 30.60 -11.17
N LEU A 173 9.95 29.30 -11.09
CA LEU A 173 10.67 28.41 -10.17
C LEU A 173 12.17 28.30 -10.54
N ALA A 174 12.49 28.12 -11.82
CA ALA A 174 13.86 27.98 -12.29
C ALA A 174 14.72 29.23 -12.01
N THR A 175 14.14 30.43 -12.13
CA THR A 175 14.86 31.70 -11.84
C THR A 175 15.29 31.81 -10.37
N ARG A 176 14.61 31.14 -9.45
CA ARG A 176 14.97 31.15 -8.02
C ARG A 176 16.18 30.28 -7.70
N THR A 177 16.53 29.31 -8.53
CA THR A 177 17.74 28.47 -8.35
C THR A 177 19.02 29.19 -8.72
N LYS A 178 18.98 30.04 -9.74
CA LYS A 178 20.14 30.73 -10.33
C LYS A 178 19.91 32.23 -10.36
N GLN A 179 20.08 32.90 -9.21
CA GLN A 179 20.10 34.36 -9.17
C GLN A 179 21.26 34.97 -10.01
N ASP A 180 22.25 34.17 -10.43
CA ASP A 180 23.54 34.66 -10.97
C ASP A 180 23.99 34.05 -12.33
N LYS A 181 23.19 33.18 -12.96
CA LYS A 181 23.47 32.67 -14.33
C LYS A 181 22.21 32.80 -15.17
N THR A 182 22.23 33.72 -16.14
CA THR A 182 21.12 33.97 -17.06
C THR A 182 20.65 32.65 -17.67
N LEU A 183 19.37 32.32 -17.43
CA LEU A 183 18.70 31.26 -18.20
C LEU A 183 18.85 31.62 -19.69
N PRO A 184 19.10 30.64 -20.58
CA PRO A 184 19.18 30.90 -22.00
C PRO A 184 17.88 31.59 -22.46
N ALA A 185 17.97 32.53 -23.40
CA ALA A 185 16.86 33.40 -23.82
C ALA A 185 15.59 32.64 -24.27
N ASN A 186 15.70 31.34 -24.58
CA ASN A 186 14.59 30.42 -24.78
C ASN A 186 14.91 29.06 -24.13
N PRO A 187 14.66 28.89 -22.82
CA PRO A 187 15.02 27.66 -22.12
C PRO A 187 14.03 26.54 -22.49
N SER A 188 14.57 25.36 -22.80
CA SER A 188 13.73 24.19 -23.09
C SER A 188 12.95 23.77 -21.83
N ILE A 189 11.72 23.27 -22.00
CA ILE A 189 10.90 22.73 -20.91
C ILE A 189 11.68 21.72 -20.03
N PRO A 190 12.49 20.78 -20.58
CA PRO A 190 13.32 19.89 -19.77
C PRO A 190 14.31 20.63 -18.86
N THR A 191 14.96 21.68 -19.37
CA THR A 191 15.90 22.48 -18.58
C THR A 191 15.17 23.21 -17.46
N LEU A 192 14.02 23.81 -17.76
CA LEU A 192 13.19 24.48 -16.76
C LEU A 192 12.69 23.52 -15.68
N ALA A 193 12.22 22.32 -16.07
CA ALA A 193 11.76 21.30 -15.15
C ALA A 193 12.87 20.85 -14.19
N ARG A 194 14.09 20.63 -14.70
CA ARG A 194 15.24 20.27 -13.86
C ARG A 194 15.61 21.37 -12.87
N GLU A 195 15.66 22.63 -13.29
CA GLU A 195 16.00 23.73 -12.37
C GLU A 195 14.91 24.00 -11.34
N ALA A 196 13.64 23.83 -11.71
CA ALA A 196 12.50 23.89 -10.79
C ALA A 196 12.52 22.71 -9.80
N PHE A 197 12.88 21.52 -10.26
CA PHE A 197 13.08 20.35 -9.41
C PHE A 197 14.18 20.60 -8.38
N THR A 198 15.33 21.12 -8.82
CA THR A 198 16.44 21.50 -7.92
C THR A 198 16.03 22.58 -6.92
N TYR A 199 15.23 23.58 -7.32
CA TYR A 199 14.71 24.60 -6.40
C TYR A 199 13.90 23.97 -5.27
N LEU A 200 12.90 23.17 -5.63
CA LEU A 200 11.97 22.55 -4.69
C LEU A 200 12.67 21.52 -3.79
N GLY A 201 13.66 20.80 -4.32
CA GLY A 201 14.47 19.85 -3.57
C GLY A 201 15.29 20.47 -2.42
N LYS A 202 15.61 21.78 -2.47
CA LYS A 202 16.34 22.48 -1.40
C LYS A 202 15.60 22.49 -0.07
N TYR A 203 14.28 22.35 -0.10
CA TYR A 203 13.43 22.42 1.08
C TYR A 203 13.21 21.07 1.77
N ALA A 204 13.84 19.99 1.27
CA ALA A 204 13.72 18.67 1.86
C ALA A 204 14.25 18.57 3.30
N ASP A 205 15.20 19.43 3.67
CA ASP A 205 15.78 19.50 5.03
C ASP A 205 14.92 20.32 6.01
N SER A 206 13.97 21.11 5.52
CA SER A 206 13.19 22.07 6.32
C SER A 206 11.71 21.70 6.41
N LEU A 207 11.43 20.40 6.33
CA LEU A 207 10.06 19.89 6.26
C LEU A 207 9.43 19.82 7.66
N PRO A 208 8.22 20.36 7.85
CA PRO A 208 7.56 20.39 9.16
C PRO A 208 6.94 19.07 9.59
N SER A 209 6.61 18.18 8.63
CA SER A 209 5.83 16.96 8.88
C SER A 209 5.98 15.94 7.75
N ALA A 210 5.77 14.67 8.06
CA ALA A 210 5.72 13.57 7.10
C ALA A 210 4.58 13.77 6.09
N ALA A 211 3.44 14.35 6.51
CA ALA A 211 2.38 14.72 5.57
C ALA A 211 2.87 15.73 4.51
N THR A 212 3.71 16.69 4.90
CA THR A 212 4.26 17.70 4.00
C THR A 212 5.37 17.13 3.12
N SER A 213 6.16 16.17 3.62
CA SER A 213 7.18 15.46 2.81
C SER A 213 6.54 14.69 1.65
N VAL A 214 5.42 14.01 1.88
CA VAL A 214 4.65 13.33 0.83
C VAL A 214 4.08 14.31 -0.19
N LEU A 215 3.65 15.50 0.23
CA LEU A 215 3.16 16.54 -0.68
C LEU A 215 4.27 17.15 -1.54
N LEU A 216 5.45 17.37 -0.95
CA LEU A 216 6.64 17.79 -1.69
C LEU A 216 7.06 16.70 -2.68
N LEU A 217 7.04 15.43 -2.29
CA LEU A 217 7.36 14.32 -3.18
C LEU A 217 6.38 14.25 -4.36
N LYS A 218 5.07 14.41 -4.12
CA LYS A 218 4.05 14.51 -5.19
C LYS A 218 4.29 15.68 -6.13
N LEU A 219 4.75 16.82 -5.60
CA LEU A 219 5.10 17.98 -6.39
C LEU A 219 6.35 17.71 -7.25
N LEU A 220 7.40 17.12 -6.67
CA LEU A 220 8.61 16.72 -7.38
C LEU A 220 8.32 15.70 -8.48
N GLU A 221 7.47 14.70 -8.21
CA GLU A 221 6.99 13.74 -9.23
C GLU A 221 6.23 14.47 -10.36
N ALA A 222 5.32 15.39 -10.02
CA ALA A 222 4.55 16.13 -11.02
C ALA A 222 5.44 16.99 -11.92
N VAL A 223 6.49 17.61 -11.37
CA VAL A 223 7.51 18.36 -12.11
C VAL A 223 8.38 17.42 -12.96
N ALA A 224 8.82 16.29 -12.39
CA ALA A 224 9.60 15.27 -13.09
C ALA A 224 8.84 14.71 -14.30
N ALA A 225 7.54 14.50 -14.17
CA ALA A 225 6.67 14.00 -15.23
C ALA A 225 6.42 15.01 -16.37
N VAL A 226 6.97 16.23 -16.29
CA VAL A 226 7.03 17.20 -17.40
C VAL A 226 8.34 17.06 -18.18
N ALA A 227 9.40 16.52 -17.58
CA ALA A 227 10.64 16.24 -18.26
C ALA A 227 10.52 15.00 -19.17
N PRO A 228 11.12 15.00 -20.37
CA PRO A 228 11.11 13.87 -21.28
C PRO A 228 11.96 12.71 -20.73
N ASN A 229 11.65 11.50 -21.18
CA ASN A 229 12.41 10.28 -20.93
C ASN A 229 12.63 9.92 -19.45
N ARG A 230 11.74 10.33 -18.54
CA ARG A 230 11.84 9.97 -17.10
C ARG A 230 13.20 10.32 -16.50
N ALA A 231 13.85 11.37 -17.01
CA ALA A 231 15.23 11.70 -16.65
C ALA A 231 15.42 12.08 -15.18
N LEU A 232 14.33 12.46 -14.49
CA LEU A 232 14.32 12.87 -13.09
C LEU A 232 13.70 11.80 -12.17
N ASP A 233 13.25 10.66 -12.71
CA ASP A 233 12.59 9.61 -11.91
C ASP A 233 13.56 9.05 -10.84
N THR A 234 14.83 8.86 -11.18
CA THR A 234 15.86 8.41 -10.20
C THR A 234 16.04 9.42 -9.07
N ASP A 235 16.04 10.73 -9.39
CA ASP A 235 16.17 11.78 -8.37
C ASP A 235 14.94 11.80 -7.45
N VAL A 236 13.73 11.60 -7.98
CA VAL A 236 12.51 11.41 -7.19
C VAL A 236 12.64 10.19 -6.26
N GLY A 237 13.20 9.09 -6.76
CA GLY A 237 13.49 7.89 -5.97
C GLY A 237 14.45 8.15 -4.80
N VAL A 238 15.48 8.97 -5.01
CA VAL A 238 16.41 9.40 -3.95
C VAL A 238 15.69 10.20 -2.86
N PHE A 239 14.81 11.13 -3.24
CA PHE A 239 13.99 11.86 -2.25
C PHE A 239 13.01 10.93 -1.52
N ALA A 240 12.38 9.98 -2.21
CA ALA A 240 11.51 9.01 -1.57
C ALA A 240 12.27 8.15 -0.54
N ALA A 241 13.46 7.66 -0.88
CA ALA A 241 14.33 6.92 0.04
C ALA A 241 14.74 7.77 1.25
N ARG A 242 15.14 9.02 1.00
CA ARG A 242 15.51 9.96 2.05
C ARG A 242 14.36 10.23 3.00
N PHE A 243 13.15 10.46 2.49
CA PHE A 243 11.98 10.72 3.34
C PHE A 243 11.57 9.51 4.16
N VAL A 244 11.66 8.29 3.62
CA VAL A 244 11.38 7.05 4.38
C VAL A 244 12.45 6.78 5.46
N GLY A 245 13.70 7.19 5.26
CA GLY A 245 14.77 7.04 6.25
C GLY A 245 14.84 8.15 7.31
N SER A 246 14.08 9.24 7.15
CA SER A 246 14.13 10.39 8.07
C SER A 246 13.29 10.17 9.33
N GLU A 247 13.64 10.88 10.40
CA GLU A 247 12.84 10.92 11.64
C GLU A 247 11.66 11.89 11.47
N TRP A 248 10.46 11.47 11.87
CA TRP A 248 9.26 12.31 11.83
C TRP A 248 8.47 12.17 13.12
N ALA A 249 8.00 13.29 13.65
CA ALA A 249 7.16 13.30 14.86
C ALA A 249 5.72 12.78 14.58
N ASP A 250 5.24 12.90 13.34
CA ASP A 250 3.84 12.68 12.96
C ASP A 250 3.55 11.32 12.29
N VAL A 251 4.47 10.33 12.40
CA VAL A 251 4.36 9.02 11.72
C VAL A 251 3.02 8.33 12.00
N ALA A 252 2.56 8.33 13.25
CA ALA A 252 1.31 7.70 13.66
C ALA A 252 0.07 8.37 13.04
N SER A 253 0.12 9.68 12.80
CA SER A 253 -0.99 10.46 12.25
C SER A 253 -1.05 10.42 10.71
N LEU A 254 -0.02 9.85 10.06
CA LEU A 254 0.06 9.84 8.60
C LEU A 254 -0.99 8.90 8.00
N LYS A 255 -1.75 9.43 7.04
CA LYS A 255 -2.75 8.64 6.30
C LYS A 255 -2.11 7.42 5.62
N THR A 256 -2.73 6.26 5.77
CA THR A 256 -2.32 4.99 5.15
C THR A 256 -2.07 5.09 3.64
N GLU A 257 -2.88 5.86 2.92
CA GLU A 257 -2.72 6.09 1.47
C GLU A 257 -1.44 6.86 1.13
N SER A 258 -1.09 7.86 1.96
CA SER A 258 0.13 8.66 1.79
C SER A 258 1.37 7.82 2.03
N LEU A 259 1.33 6.96 3.05
CA LEU A 259 2.40 6.02 3.35
C LEU A 259 2.56 4.98 2.23
N SER A 260 1.46 4.38 1.76
CA SER A 260 1.51 3.41 0.65
C SER A 260 2.04 4.05 -0.64
N TYR A 261 1.68 5.31 -0.92
CA TYR A 261 2.21 6.06 -2.05
C TYR A 261 3.72 6.32 -1.92
N LEU A 262 4.19 6.77 -0.75
CA LEU A 262 5.60 7.02 -0.49
C LEU A 262 6.44 5.75 -0.69
N LEU A 263 6.00 4.64 -0.12
CA LEU A 263 6.69 3.35 -0.21
C LEU A 263 6.70 2.81 -1.64
N LYS A 264 5.57 2.92 -2.35
CA LYS A 264 5.49 2.53 -3.76
C LYS A 264 6.50 3.31 -4.61
N LEU A 265 6.60 4.62 -4.40
CA LEU A 265 7.51 5.46 -5.18
C LEU A 265 8.98 5.14 -4.86
N HIS A 266 9.28 4.93 -3.57
CA HIS A 266 10.61 4.49 -3.12
C HIS A 266 11.05 3.17 -3.78
N ILE A 267 10.16 2.17 -3.84
CA ILE A 267 10.48 0.88 -4.45
C ILE A 267 10.59 1.00 -5.98
N THR A 268 9.61 1.63 -6.63
CA THR A 268 9.52 1.64 -8.10
C THR A 268 10.58 2.50 -8.79
N LEU A 269 11.00 3.61 -8.16
CA LEU A 269 11.98 4.54 -8.73
C LEU A 269 13.40 4.31 -8.21
N SER A 270 13.62 3.31 -7.37
CA SER A 270 14.96 2.89 -6.95
C SER A 270 15.78 2.38 -8.15
N ALA A 271 17.10 2.54 -8.06
CA ALA A 271 18.04 1.98 -9.03
C ALA A 271 17.92 0.44 -9.13
N SER A 272 17.64 -0.21 -8.01
CA SER A 272 17.37 -1.65 -7.93
C SER A 272 16.14 -1.94 -7.05
N PRO A 273 14.92 -1.92 -7.62
CA PRO A 273 13.68 -2.19 -6.89
C PRO A 273 13.69 -3.55 -6.15
N LEU A 274 14.37 -4.53 -6.74
CA LEU A 274 14.48 -5.88 -6.21
C LEU A 274 15.27 -5.95 -4.91
N ASP A 275 16.37 -5.20 -4.80
CA ASP A 275 17.21 -5.18 -3.59
C ASP A 275 16.50 -4.46 -2.45
N VAL A 276 15.75 -3.40 -2.76
CA VAL A 276 14.92 -2.68 -1.78
C VAL A 276 13.84 -3.60 -1.23
N VAL A 277 13.14 -4.32 -2.09
CA VAL A 277 12.14 -5.32 -1.65
C VAL A 277 12.80 -6.42 -0.80
N GLN A 278 13.98 -6.90 -1.19
CA GLN A 278 14.72 -7.90 -0.45
C GLN A 278 15.17 -7.39 0.92
N SER A 279 15.55 -6.11 1.06
CA SER A 279 15.93 -5.55 2.36
C SER A 279 14.74 -5.47 3.32
N TYR A 280 13.55 -5.07 2.83
CA TYR A 280 12.33 -5.09 3.65
C TYR A 280 11.98 -6.51 4.11
N VAL A 281 11.97 -7.48 3.21
CA VAL A 281 11.56 -8.85 3.52
C VAL A 281 12.62 -9.59 4.35
N GLY A 282 13.90 -9.40 4.05
CA GLY A 282 15.00 -10.14 4.66
C GLY A 282 15.57 -9.51 5.94
N LYS A 283 15.39 -8.20 6.16
CA LYS A 283 15.90 -7.49 7.33
C LYS A 283 14.80 -6.79 8.12
N ALA A 284 14.06 -5.88 7.49
CA ALA A 284 13.14 -4.99 8.20
C ALA A 284 11.97 -5.72 8.86
N PHE A 285 11.26 -6.60 8.13
CA PHE A 285 10.14 -7.36 8.72
C PHE A 285 10.61 -8.33 9.80
N PRO A 286 11.66 -9.16 9.59
CA PRO A 286 12.20 -10.00 10.66
C PRO A 286 12.60 -9.20 11.91
N ALA A 287 13.27 -8.06 11.75
CA ALA A 287 13.67 -7.18 12.85
C ALA A 287 12.47 -6.65 13.65
N LEU A 288 11.37 -6.28 12.96
CA LEU A 288 10.13 -5.86 13.63
C LEU A 288 9.55 -6.95 14.53
N PHE A 289 9.52 -8.21 14.06
CA PHE A 289 9.02 -9.33 14.87
C PHE A 289 10.01 -9.83 15.91
N ALA A 290 11.30 -9.51 15.77
CA ALA A 290 12.34 -9.84 16.73
C ALA A 290 12.58 -8.72 17.76
N ALA A 291 11.88 -7.58 17.64
CA ALA A 291 12.10 -6.37 18.43
C ALA A 291 13.56 -5.86 18.39
N ASP A 292 14.21 -5.98 17.23
CA ASP A 292 15.60 -5.52 17.03
C ASP A 292 15.63 -4.02 16.73
N GLY A 293 15.84 -3.22 17.78
CA GLY A 293 15.85 -1.77 17.71
C GLY A 293 16.91 -1.18 16.78
N GLU A 294 18.10 -1.79 16.67
CA GLU A 294 19.20 -1.23 15.87
C GLU A 294 18.88 -1.25 14.37
N ILE A 295 18.32 -2.36 13.88
CA ILE A 295 17.91 -2.47 12.47
C ILE A 295 16.70 -1.57 12.20
N LEU A 296 15.78 -1.44 13.16
CA LEU A 296 14.59 -0.60 13.01
C LEU A 296 14.92 0.90 12.91
N LEU A 297 16.08 1.36 13.39
CA LEU A 297 16.56 2.73 13.17
C LEU A 297 16.80 3.04 11.69
N GLU A 298 17.12 2.04 10.87
CA GLU A 298 17.21 2.21 9.41
C GLU A 298 15.83 2.30 8.73
N PHE A 299 14.78 1.82 9.40
CA PHE A 299 13.41 1.71 8.89
C PHE A 299 12.39 2.41 9.80
N ARG A 300 12.60 3.70 10.08
CA ARG A 300 11.89 4.43 11.14
C ARG A 300 10.36 4.55 10.97
N PHE A 301 9.86 4.45 9.74
CA PHE A 301 8.41 4.39 9.50
C PHE A 301 7.79 3.03 9.79
N LEU A 302 8.60 1.98 9.96
CA LEU A 302 8.12 0.62 10.20
C LEU A 302 7.88 0.42 11.70
N THR A 303 6.61 0.42 12.07
CA THR A 303 6.13 0.12 13.42
C THR A 303 5.12 -1.02 13.33
N LYS A 304 4.71 -1.58 14.48
CA LYS A 304 3.62 -2.57 14.53
C LYS A 304 2.33 -2.04 13.88
N THR A 305 2.04 -0.75 14.01
CA THR A 305 0.84 -0.09 13.47
C THR A 305 0.92 0.16 11.96
N THR A 306 2.08 0.53 11.43
CA THR A 306 2.26 0.80 10.00
C THR A 306 2.56 -0.48 9.20
N PHE A 307 2.97 -1.56 9.86
CA PHE A 307 3.35 -2.83 9.23
C PHE A 307 2.36 -3.35 8.18
N PRO A 308 1.03 -3.37 8.40
CA PRO A 308 0.10 -3.86 7.37
C PRO A 308 0.18 -3.09 6.04
N VAL A 309 0.49 -1.79 6.11
CA VAL A 309 0.65 -0.92 4.93
C VAL A 309 1.95 -1.23 4.19
N PHE A 310 3.03 -1.42 4.93
CA PHE A 310 4.32 -1.87 4.41
C PHE A 310 4.20 -3.23 3.75
N TYR A 311 3.64 -4.21 4.47
CA TYR A 311 3.42 -5.57 3.99
C TYR A 311 2.64 -5.57 2.67
N LYS A 312 1.50 -4.86 2.64
CA LYS A 312 0.67 -4.72 1.44
C LYS A 312 1.44 -4.12 0.27
N THR A 313 2.18 -3.04 0.51
CA THR A 313 2.88 -2.31 -0.56
C THR A 313 4.05 -3.14 -1.11
N VAL A 314 4.90 -3.70 -0.23
CA VAL A 314 6.03 -4.55 -0.62
C VAL A 314 5.55 -5.79 -1.37
N PHE A 315 4.51 -6.49 -0.91
CA PHE A 315 4.00 -7.67 -1.62
C PHE A 315 3.36 -7.31 -2.97
N THR A 316 2.65 -6.19 -3.05
CA THR A 316 2.11 -5.71 -4.32
C THR A 316 3.24 -5.43 -5.33
N GLU A 317 4.34 -4.83 -4.88
CA GLU A 317 5.50 -4.57 -5.75
C GLU A 317 6.27 -5.86 -6.11
N ILE A 318 6.37 -6.86 -5.23
CA ILE A 318 6.89 -8.20 -5.56
C ILE A 318 6.08 -8.82 -6.72
N ALA A 319 4.75 -8.80 -6.62
CA ALA A 319 3.88 -9.33 -7.67
C ALA A 319 4.00 -8.52 -8.97
N HIS A 320 4.13 -7.20 -8.88
CA HIS A 320 4.34 -6.33 -10.04
C HIS A 320 5.69 -6.60 -10.73
N LEU A 321 6.78 -6.72 -9.97
CA LEU A 321 8.10 -7.07 -10.50
C LEU A 321 8.06 -8.41 -11.24
N ALA A 322 7.37 -9.42 -10.69
CA ALA A 322 7.14 -10.69 -11.38
C ALA A 322 6.33 -10.50 -12.68
N ALA A 323 5.29 -9.66 -12.67
CA ALA A 323 4.43 -9.42 -13.83
C ALA A 323 5.15 -8.67 -14.96
N THR A 324 6.07 -7.76 -14.62
CA THR A 324 6.90 -7.00 -15.57
C THR A 324 8.19 -7.70 -15.98
N PHE A 325 8.48 -8.87 -15.41
CA PHE A 325 9.66 -9.65 -15.79
C PHE A 325 9.54 -10.10 -17.25
N THR A 326 10.43 -9.63 -18.12
CA THR A 326 10.46 -10.00 -19.53
C THR A 326 11.64 -10.94 -19.79
N PRO A 327 11.42 -12.22 -20.10
CA PRO A 327 12.49 -13.12 -20.49
C PRO A 327 13.07 -12.67 -21.84
N THR A 328 14.40 -12.49 -21.93
CA THR A 328 15.05 -12.24 -23.22
C THR A 328 15.59 -13.56 -23.76
N ASN A 329 15.61 -13.73 -25.08
CA ASN A 329 16.04 -14.99 -25.71
C ASN A 329 17.54 -15.01 -26.05
N SER A 330 18.35 -14.25 -25.30
CA SER A 330 19.78 -14.10 -25.55
C SER A 330 20.58 -14.90 -24.51
N SER A 331 21.32 -15.91 -24.97
CA SER A 331 22.08 -16.85 -24.12
C SER A 331 23.04 -16.20 -23.10
N GLY A 332 23.55 -14.99 -23.39
CA GLY A 332 24.39 -14.24 -22.43
C GLY A 332 23.63 -13.51 -21.31
N ALA A 333 22.33 -13.29 -21.46
CA ALA A 333 21.49 -12.61 -20.46
C ALA A 333 20.74 -13.59 -19.53
N ASP A 334 20.71 -14.87 -19.88
CA ASP A 334 19.96 -15.90 -19.13
C ASP A 334 20.50 -16.01 -17.68
N SER A 335 21.81 -15.93 -17.45
CA SER A 335 22.42 -15.99 -16.11
C SER A 335 22.01 -14.81 -15.21
N GLU A 336 22.05 -13.58 -15.73
CA GLU A 336 21.63 -12.38 -15.00
C GLU A 336 20.12 -12.41 -14.71
N GLN A 337 19.32 -12.83 -15.69
CA GLN A 337 17.87 -12.98 -15.53
C GLN A 337 17.52 -14.03 -14.49
N LEU A 338 18.27 -15.12 -14.43
CA LEU A 338 18.07 -16.18 -13.46
C LEU A 338 18.46 -15.74 -12.05
N ALA A 339 19.54 -14.97 -11.90
CA ALA A 339 19.90 -14.36 -10.62
C ALA A 339 18.79 -13.42 -10.11
N ARG A 340 18.23 -12.58 -10.99
CA ARG A 340 17.09 -11.69 -10.67
C ARG A 340 15.83 -12.48 -10.32
N ALA A 341 15.51 -13.53 -11.09
CA ALA A 341 14.37 -14.41 -10.80
C ALA A 341 14.54 -15.13 -9.45
N LYS A 342 15.75 -15.56 -9.12
CA LYS A 342 16.10 -16.18 -7.83
C LYS A 342 15.82 -15.23 -6.67
N ILE A 343 16.36 -14.01 -6.71
CA ILE A 343 16.12 -13.01 -5.66
C ILE A 343 14.62 -12.71 -5.51
N LEU A 344 13.90 -12.57 -6.62
CA LEU A 344 12.46 -12.32 -6.61
C LEU A 344 11.67 -13.47 -5.97
N CYS A 345 12.01 -14.72 -6.27
CA CYS A 345 11.38 -15.89 -5.65
C CYS A 345 11.71 -16.01 -4.17
N MET A 346 12.93 -15.64 -3.76
CA MET A 346 13.32 -15.60 -2.33
C MET A 346 12.55 -14.52 -1.57
N ALA A 347 12.38 -13.32 -2.15
CA ALA A 347 11.55 -12.27 -1.57
C ALA A 347 10.07 -12.70 -1.45
N TYR A 348 9.54 -13.41 -2.45
CA TYR A 348 8.20 -13.98 -2.39
C TYR A 348 8.05 -15.03 -1.27
N MET A 349 9.03 -15.92 -1.09
CA MET A 349 9.02 -16.86 0.03
C MET A 349 9.05 -16.12 1.37
N GLY A 350 9.99 -15.17 1.54
CA GLY A 350 10.16 -14.47 2.80
C GLY A 350 8.90 -13.70 3.21
N VAL A 351 8.22 -13.02 2.27
CA VAL A 351 6.99 -12.28 2.58
C VAL A 351 5.83 -13.22 2.98
N LEU A 352 5.82 -14.47 2.51
CA LEU A 352 4.86 -15.48 2.96
C LEU A 352 5.21 -16.07 4.33
N GLU A 353 6.50 -16.24 4.64
CA GLU A 353 6.93 -16.71 5.96
C GLU A 353 6.59 -15.71 7.07
N ILE A 354 6.64 -14.41 6.76
CA ILE A 354 6.21 -13.35 7.69
C ILE A 354 4.72 -13.46 8.05
N VAL A 355 3.85 -13.95 7.15
CA VAL A 355 2.42 -14.14 7.43
C VAL A 355 2.19 -15.05 8.64
N ARG A 356 3.02 -16.09 8.79
CA ARG A 356 2.92 -17.05 9.90
C ARG A 356 3.18 -16.41 11.25
N LYS A 357 3.97 -15.33 11.30
CA LYS A 357 4.27 -14.60 12.53
C LYS A 357 3.21 -13.55 12.85
N ALA A 358 2.67 -12.89 11.82
CA ALA A 358 1.72 -11.81 12.00
C ALA A 358 0.29 -12.31 12.27
N GLN A 359 -0.17 -13.32 11.51
CA GLN A 359 -1.51 -13.94 11.55
C GLN A 359 -2.72 -12.97 11.59
N THR A 360 -2.54 -11.69 11.26
CA THR A 360 -3.64 -10.72 11.24
C THR A 360 -4.46 -10.82 9.96
N ARG A 361 -5.77 -10.60 10.07
CA ARG A 361 -6.72 -10.63 8.93
C ARG A 361 -6.28 -9.77 7.73
N PRO A 362 -5.82 -8.51 7.89
CA PRO A 362 -5.37 -7.70 6.75
C PRO A 362 -4.15 -8.29 6.03
N VAL A 363 -3.24 -8.92 6.77
CA VAL A 363 -2.03 -9.55 6.23
C VAL A 363 -2.40 -10.82 5.45
N LEU A 364 -3.28 -11.66 6.00
CA LEU A 364 -3.81 -12.86 5.32
C LEU A 364 -4.53 -12.50 4.01
N ALA A 365 -5.38 -11.46 4.02
CA ALA A 365 -6.09 -11.00 2.83
C ALA A 365 -5.13 -10.56 1.71
N VAL A 366 -4.08 -9.81 2.07
CA VAL A 366 -3.03 -9.42 1.12
C VAL A 366 -2.28 -10.64 0.61
N ALA A 367 -1.94 -11.60 1.48
CA ALA A 367 -1.18 -12.77 1.11
C ALA A 367 -1.90 -13.65 0.08
N LEU A 368 -3.21 -13.89 0.25
CA LEU A 368 -4.01 -14.62 -0.74
C LEU A 368 -4.09 -13.87 -2.06
N LYS A 369 -4.39 -12.57 -2.03
CA LYS A 369 -4.58 -11.76 -3.24
C LYS A 369 -3.29 -11.60 -4.04
N GLN A 370 -2.21 -11.14 -3.39
CA GLN A 370 -0.94 -10.89 -4.05
C GLN A 370 -0.14 -12.17 -4.29
N GLY A 371 -0.33 -13.20 -3.46
CA GLY A 371 0.17 -14.55 -3.72
C GLY A 371 -0.35 -15.11 -5.04
N ASN A 372 -1.67 -15.03 -5.27
CA ASN A 372 -2.25 -15.44 -6.55
C ASN A 372 -1.67 -14.65 -7.74
N ALA A 373 -1.55 -13.33 -7.60
CA ALA A 373 -1.01 -12.45 -8.64
C ALA A 373 0.44 -12.82 -8.98
N PHE A 374 1.28 -13.07 -7.96
CA PHE A 374 2.65 -13.51 -8.13
C PHE A 374 2.73 -14.87 -8.84
N VAL A 375 1.98 -15.87 -8.35
CA VAL A 375 1.97 -17.23 -8.91
C VAL A 375 1.57 -17.21 -10.39
N THR A 376 0.54 -16.43 -10.74
CA THR A 376 0.10 -16.23 -12.13
C THR A 376 1.20 -15.59 -12.99
N ALA A 377 1.88 -14.56 -12.47
CA ALA A 377 2.99 -13.91 -13.16
C ALA A 377 4.21 -14.83 -13.32
N PHE A 378 4.52 -15.64 -12.31
CA PHE A 378 5.60 -16.63 -12.33
C PHE A 378 5.41 -17.65 -13.45
N ILE A 379 4.19 -18.22 -13.57
CA ILE A 379 3.83 -19.15 -14.65
C ILE A 379 4.08 -18.50 -16.01
N ARG A 380 3.62 -17.26 -16.19
CA ARG A 380 3.70 -16.59 -17.49
C ARG A 380 5.12 -16.20 -17.88
N ASN A 381 5.89 -15.68 -16.93
CA ASN A 381 7.10 -14.92 -17.25
C ASN A 381 8.40 -15.63 -16.86
N ILE A 382 8.39 -16.45 -15.80
CA ILE A 382 9.61 -17.03 -15.20
C ILE A 382 9.74 -18.51 -15.56
N VAL A 383 8.65 -19.27 -15.58
CA VAL A 383 8.63 -20.69 -16.01
C VAL A 383 9.28 -20.89 -17.40
N PRO A 384 9.00 -20.08 -18.44
CA PRO A 384 9.65 -20.24 -19.74
C PRO A 384 11.18 -20.02 -19.72
N LEU A 385 11.66 -19.11 -18.87
CA LEU A 385 13.09 -18.88 -18.68
C LEU A 385 13.74 -20.09 -18.00
N VAL A 386 13.15 -20.56 -16.91
CA VAL A 386 13.67 -21.70 -16.13
C VAL A 386 13.70 -22.96 -17.00
N GLY A 387 12.64 -23.27 -17.74
CA GLY A 387 12.58 -24.44 -18.62
C GLY A 387 13.65 -24.44 -19.72
N ARG A 388 14.03 -23.26 -20.22
CA ARG A 388 15.11 -23.12 -21.22
C ARG A 388 16.49 -23.40 -20.62
N VAL A 389 16.78 -22.82 -19.45
CA VAL A 389 18.12 -22.85 -18.84
C VAL A 389 18.38 -24.13 -18.05
N LEU A 390 17.33 -24.83 -17.62
CA LEU A 390 17.48 -26.10 -16.88
C LEU A 390 18.21 -27.17 -17.71
N ARG A 391 18.07 -27.17 -19.05
CA ARG A 391 18.80 -28.10 -19.95
C ARG A 391 20.32 -27.93 -19.89
N SER A 392 20.80 -26.73 -19.56
CA SER A 392 22.21 -26.40 -19.38
C SER A 392 22.70 -26.57 -17.94
N SER A 393 21.90 -27.21 -17.08
CA SER A 393 22.23 -27.55 -15.69
C SER A 393 22.63 -26.36 -14.81
N SER A 394 21.75 -25.35 -14.73
CA SER A 394 21.93 -24.26 -13.75
C SER A 394 21.40 -24.66 -12.37
N GLU A 395 22.27 -24.62 -11.37
CA GLU A 395 21.94 -24.78 -9.95
C GLU A 395 20.89 -23.75 -9.50
N GLU A 396 20.97 -22.52 -10.02
CA GLU A 396 20.02 -21.44 -9.73
C GLU A 396 18.59 -21.75 -10.19
N ALA A 397 18.43 -22.42 -11.33
CA ALA A 397 17.12 -22.85 -11.83
C ALA A 397 16.47 -23.83 -10.84
N VAL A 398 17.23 -24.79 -10.31
CA VAL A 398 16.76 -25.74 -9.30
C VAL A 398 16.40 -25.02 -7.99
N ILE A 399 17.20 -24.04 -7.57
CA ILE A 399 16.91 -23.25 -6.36
C ILE A 399 15.60 -22.47 -6.53
N ILE A 400 15.35 -21.87 -7.70
CA ILE A 400 14.09 -21.16 -8.00
C ILE A 400 12.90 -22.11 -7.85
N LEU A 401 12.96 -23.28 -8.50
CA LEU A 401 11.87 -24.27 -8.46
C LEU A 401 11.61 -24.77 -7.04
N LYS A 402 12.66 -25.08 -6.26
CA LYS A 402 12.53 -25.47 -4.84
C LYS A 402 11.93 -24.36 -3.99
N THR A 403 12.35 -23.11 -4.22
CA THR A 403 11.86 -21.93 -3.49
C THR A 403 10.38 -21.73 -3.74
N VAL A 404 9.94 -21.70 -4.99
CA VAL A 404 8.51 -21.52 -5.33
C VAL A 404 7.67 -22.71 -4.87
N SER A 405 8.21 -23.93 -4.89
CA SER A 405 7.51 -25.11 -4.36
C SER A 405 7.29 -25.04 -2.84
N LYS A 406 8.28 -24.58 -2.08
CA LYS A 406 8.11 -24.34 -0.63
C LYS A 406 7.16 -23.15 -0.37
N ALA A 407 7.27 -22.06 -1.12
CA ALA A 407 6.34 -20.92 -1.02
C ALA A 407 4.89 -21.33 -1.33
N SER A 408 4.69 -22.21 -2.32
CA SER A 408 3.39 -22.78 -2.67
C SER A 408 2.78 -23.57 -1.51
N ARG A 409 3.57 -24.40 -0.81
CA ARG A 409 3.13 -25.11 0.40
C ARG A 409 2.75 -24.16 1.53
N THR A 410 3.52 -23.09 1.73
CA THR A 410 3.16 -22.04 2.71
C THR A 410 1.82 -21.38 2.36
N LEU A 411 1.61 -21.05 1.08
CA LEU A 411 0.34 -20.45 0.64
C LEU A 411 -0.85 -21.42 0.73
N GLN A 412 -0.64 -22.73 0.51
CA GLN A 412 -1.65 -23.76 0.76
C GLN A 412 -2.06 -23.83 2.24
N SER A 413 -1.09 -23.76 3.15
CA SER A 413 -1.33 -23.70 4.60
C SER A 413 -2.14 -22.45 4.98
N ILE A 414 -1.79 -21.28 4.44
CA ILE A 414 -2.58 -20.04 4.60
C ILE A 414 -4.02 -20.20 4.07
N CYS A 415 -4.20 -20.89 2.93
CA CYS A 415 -5.53 -21.18 2.39
C CYS A 415 -6.34 -22.14 3.27
N ALA A 416 -5.69 -23.06 3.98
CA ALA A 416 -6.34 -24.00 4.89
C ALA A 416 -6.82 -23.26 6.15
N ASP A 417 -5.95 -22.48 6.76
CA ASP A 417 -6.26 -21.64 7.92
C ASP A 417 -7.39 -20.63 7.62
N SER A 418 -7.32 -19.94 6.48
CA SER A 418 -8.38 -19.03 6.02
C SER A 418 -9.75 -19.70 5.86
N LYS A 419 -9.77 -21.02 5.65
CA LYS A 419 -11.01 -21.81 5.54
C LYS A 419 -11.54 -22.21 6.92
N ILE A 420 -10.64 -22.45 7.88
CA ILE A 420 -10.97 -22.79 9.27
C ILE A 420 -11.49 -21.56 10.01
N SER A 421 -10.90 -20.39 9.79
CA SER A 421 -11.30 -19.12 10.44
C SER A 421 -12.69 -18.60 10.03
N LYS A 422 -13.34 -19.21 9.02
CA LYS A 422 -14.69 -18.88 8.52
C LYS A 422 -14.89 -17.41 8.10
N ASP A 423 -13.82 -16.67 7.79
CA ASP A 423 -13.95 -15.33 7.22
C ASP A 423 -14.39 -15.42 5.75
N ASN A 424 -15.66 -15.13 5.47
CA ASN A 424 -16.24 -15.17 4.13
C ASN A 424 -15.44 -14.38 3.08
N THR A 425 -14.78 -13.29 3.47
CA THR A 425 -13.97 -12.48 2.54
C THR A 425 -12.65 -13.15 2.17
N LEU A 426 -12.02 -13.85 3.11
CA LEU A 426 -10.81 -14.64 2.87
C LEU A 426 -11.14 -15.93 2.12
N VAL A 427 -12.21 -16.63 2.51
CA VAL A 427 -12.69 -17.87 1.88
C VAL A 427 -12.97 -17.67 0.38
N ALA A 428 -13.56 -16.53 0.00
CA ALA A 428 -13.81 -16.20 -1.41
C ALA A 428 -12.52 -16.10 -2.26
N SER A 429 -11.38 -15.78 -1.63
CA SER A 429 -10.08 -15.66 -2.31
C SER A 429 -9.35 -17.01 -2.46
N VAL A 430 -9.77 -18.05 -1.73
CA VAL A 430 -9.09 -19.37 -1.71
C VAL A 430 -9.19 -20.15 -3.03
N PRO A 431 -10.37 -20.29 -3.69
CA PRO A 431 -10.48 -21.09 -4.91
C PRO A 431 -9.54 -20.68 -6.06
N PRO A 432 -9.42 -19.39 -6.43
CA PRO A 432 -8.49 -18.99 -7.50
C PRO A 432 -7.03 -19.23 -7.12
N VAL A 433 -6.65 -19.04 -5.85
CA VAL A 433 -5.29 -19.33 -5.36
C VAL A 433 -4.97 -20.82 -5.51
N ARG A 434 -5.86 -21.73 -5.09
CA ARG A 434 -5.63 -23.18 -5.20
C ARG A 434 -5.41 -23.62 -6.65
N ARG A 435 -6.25 -23.13 -7.57
CA ARG A 435 -6.10 -23.40 -9.01
C ARG A 435 -4.74 -22.93 -9.53
N ALA A 436 -4.30 -21.73 -9.14
CA ALA A 436 -3.00 -21.20 -9.57
C ALA A 436 -1.83 -22.04 -9.02
N LEU A 437 -1.94 -22.54 -7.79
CA LEU A 437 -0.94 -23.40 -7.16
C LEU A 437 -0.87 -24.78 -7.82
N GLU A 438 -2.00 -25.40 -8.13
CA GLU A 438 -2.07 -26.65 -8.92
C GLU A 438 -1.41 -26.47 -10.30
N THR A 439 -1.70 -25.33 -10.96
CA THR A 439 -1.14 -24.99 -12.27
C THR A 439 0.38 -24.83 -12.21
N VAL A 440 0.91 -24.14 -11.18
CA VAL A 440 2.37 -24.04 -10.98
C VAL A 440 2.99 -25.42 -10.78
N LEU A 441 2.42 -26.26 -9.91
CA LEU A 441 2.97 -27.59 -9.66
C LEU A 441 3.01 -28.45 -10.93
N TYR A 442 1.95 -28.37 -11.75
CA TYR A 442 1.91 -29.04 -13.05
C TYR A 442 3.02 -28.55 -13.99
N HIS A 443 3.21 -27.23 -14.12
CA HIS A 443 4.29 -26.68 -14.95
C HIS A 443 5.69 -27.04 -14.44
N ILE A 444 5.90 -27.05 -13.12
CA ILE A 444 7.18 -27.46 -12.53
C ILE A 444 7.44 -28.94 -12.84
N LYS A 445 6.45 -29.81 -12.69
CA LYS A 445 6.56 -31.24 -13.04
C LYS A 445 6.91 -31.42 -14.51
N GLY A 446 6.21 -30.70 -15.40
CA GLY A 446 6.48 -30.72 -16.85
C GLY A 446 7.91 -30.27 -17.19
N ILE A 447 8.42 -29.22 -16.54
CA ILE A 447 9.81 -28.79 -16.71
C ILE A 447 10.79 -29.91 -16.33
N PHE A 448 10.59 -30.61 -15.21
CA PHE A 448 11.50 -31.69 -14.81
C PHE A 448 11.44 -32.90 -15.73
N ASP A 449 10.25 -33.24 -16.24
CA ASP A 449 10.03 -34.32 -17.18
C ASP A 449 10.74 -34.06 -18.53
N GLU A 450 10.52 -32.87 -19.10
CA GLU A 450 11.16 -32.43 -20.35
C GLU A 450 12.69 -32.33 -20.27
N ASN A 451 13.25 -32.24 -19.06
CA ASN A 451 14.67 -32.13 -18.79
C ASN A 451 15.29 -33.44 -18.26
N GLN A 452 14.57 -34.56 -18.32
CA GLN A 452 15.01 -35.88 -17.82
C GLN A 452 15.56 -35.82 -16.38
N SER A 453 15.07 -34.87 -15.59
CA SER A 453 15.58 -34.53 -14.26
C SER A 453 14.54 -34.77 -13.18
N LEU A 454 13.62 -35.71 -13.41
CA LEU A 454 12.57 -36.09 -12.45
C LEU A 454 13.14 -36.52 -11.09
N ASN A 455 14.33 -37.10 -11.05
CA ASN A 455 15.00 -37.45 -9.79
C ASN A 455 15.39 -36.23 -8.93
N ALA A 456 15.45 -35.03 -9.52
CA ALA A 456 15.64 -33.76 -8.81
C ALA A 456 14.32 -33.10 -8.41
N PHE A 457 13.18 -33.59 -8.91
CA PHE A 457 11.84 -33.14 -8.54
C PHE A 457 11.46 -33.74 -7.18
N TRP A 458 11.54 -32.91 -6.14
CA TRP A 458 11.19 -33.30 -4.78
C TRP A 458 9.76 -32.84 -4.44
N LEU A 459 8.76 -33.58 -4.92
CA LEU A 459 7.37 -33.42 -4.49
C LEU A 459 7.18 -34.21 -3.19
N GLY A 460 7.62 -33.65 -2.07
CA GLY A 460 7.32 -34.26 -0.76
C GLY A 460 5.81 -34.35 -0.56
N ASN A 461 5.32 -35.47 0.01
CA ASN A 461 3.90 -35.71 0.23
C ASN A 461 3.21 -34.49 0.86
N ILE A 462 2.17 -33.99 0.19
CA ILE A 462 1.38 -32.83 0.61
C ILE A 462 0.46 -33.29 1.75
N ARG A 463 0.93 -33.18 2.99
CA ARG A 463 0.05 -33.28 4.17
C ARG A 463 -0.58 -31.92 4.43
N HIS A 464 -1.88 -31.88 4.66
CA HIS A 464 -2.60 -30.67 5.04
C HIS A 464 -2.07 -30.21 6.41
N ARG A 465 -1.46 -29.03 6.49
CA ARG A 465 -0.91 -28.48 7.73
C ARG A 465 -1.38 -27.06 7.97
N ASP A 466 -1.73 -26.79 9.22
CA ASP A 466 -2.07 -25.45 9.70
C ASP A 466 -0.82 -24.54 9.74
N LEU A 467 -1.00 -23.24 9.97
CA LEU A 467 0.08 -22.25 10.10
C LEU A 467 1.06 -22.58 11.23
N ASP A 468 0.57 -23.27 12.26
CA ASP A 468 1.37 -23.80 13.38
C ASP A 468 2.04 -25.16 13.07
N GLY A 469 1.84 -25.70 11.86
CA GLY A 469 2.45 -26.94 11.39
C GLY A 469 1.72 -28.22 11.81
N VAL A 470 0.59 -28.11 12.50
CA VAL A 470 -0.27 -29.24 12.92
C VAL A 470 -0.98 -29.83 11.70
N GLU A 471 -1.00 -31.16 11.58
CA GLU A 471 -1.70 -31.86 10.50
C GLU A 471 -3.22 -31.66 10.63
N VAL A 472 -3.84 -31.06 9.61
CA VAL A 472 -5.27 -30.81 9.53
C VAL A 472 -5.90 -31.90 8.70
N SER A 473 -6.78 -32.72 9.29
CA SER A 473 -7.55 -33.70 8.53
C SER A 473 -8.40 -33.00 7.45
N SER A 474 -8.34 -33.50 6.23
CA SER A 474 -9.04 -32.95 5.06
C SER A 474 -10.56 -33.18 5.08
N GLN A 475 -11.09 -33.80 6.14
CA GLN A 475 -12.51 -34.13 6.29
C GLN A 475 -13.29 -33.01 6.98
N ILE A 476 -14.43 -32.67 6.37
CA ILE A 476 -15.45 -31.78 6.92
C ILE A 476 -15.88 -32.34 8.30
N PRO A 477 -16.02 -31.52 9.37
CA PRO A 477 -16.52 -32.01 10.64
C PRO A 477 -17.89 -32.66 10.45
N GLN A 478 -18.00 -33.96 10.75
CA GLN A 478 -19.30 -34.60 10.91
C GLN A 478 -19.99 -33.95 12.11
N GLU A 479 -21.22 -33.50 11.90
CA GLU A 479 -22.10 -33.05 12.99
C GLU A 479 -22.22 -34.19 14.02
N PRO A 480 -22.14 -33.90 15.33
CA PRO A 480 -22.19 -34.93 16.35
C PRO A 480 -23.59 -35.57 16.36
N GLN A 481 -23.65 -36.85 15.99
CA GLN A 481 -24.82 -37.67 16.30
C GLN A 481 -24.92 -37.79 17.82
N SER A 482 -26.08 -37.40 18.34
CA SER A 482 -26.47 -37.51 19.74
C SER A 482 -26.53 -38.97 20.16
N ASP A 483 -25.62 -39.39 21.04
CA ASP A 483 -25.72 -40.63 21.79
C ASP A 483 -26.75 -40.46 22.92
N GLU A 484 -27.90 -41.14 22.82
CA GLU A 484 -28.74 -41.47 23.97
C GLU A 484 -28.66 -42.99 24.23
N GLU A 485 -28.18 -43.32 25.43
CA GLU A 485 -28.22 -44.64 26.05
C GLU A 485 -29.65 -45.17 26.19
N SER A 486 -29.85 -46.49 26.00
CA SER A 486 -30.44 -47.37 27.03
C SER A 486 -30.61 -48.80 26.55
N SER A 487 -29.91 -49.71 27.25
CA SER A 487 -30.29 -51.07 27.66
C SER A 487 -31.45 -51.79 26.93
N THR A 488 -31.22 -53.05 26.49
CA THR A 488 -31.71 -54.29 27.15
C THR A 488 -31.72 -55.51 26.18
N ARG A 489 -31.02 -56.59 26.56
CA ARG A 489 -31.22 -58.03 26.26
C ARG A 489 -31.36 -58.56 24.80
N MET A 490 -30.45 -59.49 24.47
CA MET A 490 -30.61 -60.60 23.50
C MET A 490 -31.84 -61.51 23.83
N PRO A 491 -32.50 -62.22 22.87
CA PRO A 491 -31.88 -63.35 22.16
C PRO A 491 -32.30 -63.67 20.70
N ARG A 492 -31.29 -64.12 19.94
CA ARG A 492 -31.23 -65.21 18.92
C ARG A 492 -32.53 -65.64 18.21
N LYS A 493 -32.51 -65.67 16.87
CA LYS A 493 -32.94 -66.85 16.08
C LYS A 493 -32.40 -66.88 14.63
N LYS A 494 -31.96 -68.08 14.23
CA LYS A 494 -31.51 -68.51 12.91
C LYS A 494 -32.67 -68.61 11.92
N GLY A 495 -32.40 -68.46 10.62
CA GLY A 495 -33.16 -69.20 9.59
C GLY A 495 -33.16 -68.60 8.17
N LYS A 496 -32.48 -69.31 7.24
CA LYS A 496 -32.84 -69.65 5.83
C LYS A 496 -33.85 -68.72 5.14
N GLY A 497 -33.62 -68.14 3.97
CA GLY A 497 -33.10 -68.74 2.74
C GLY A 497 -34.12 -68.56 1.61
N THR A 498 -33.62 -68.52 0.37
CA THR A 498 -34.30 -68.75 -0.93
C THR A 498 -34.90 -67.59 -1.75
N ARG A 499 -34.20 -67.34 -2.87
CA ARG A 499 -34.65 -67.36 -4.29
C ARG A 499 -35.44 -66.16 -4.87
N ARG A 500 -34.80 -65.56 -5.90
CA ARG A 500 -35.40 -64.87 -7.07
C ARG A 500 -36.58 -65.67 -7.66
N PRO A 501 -37.46 -64.99 -8.40
CA PRO A 501 -37.35 -65.13 -9.86
C PRO A 501 -37.53 -63.79 -10.62
N ARG A 502 -37.10 -63.83 -11.88
CA ARG A 502 -37.19 -62.79 -12.93
C ARG A 502 -38.15 -63.35 -14.04
N PRO A 503 -38.29 -62.68 -15.20
CA PRO A 503 -39.32 -61.76 -15.75
C PRO A 503 -40.38 -62.56 -16.60
N PRO A 504 -41.03 -62.15 -17.74
CA PRO A 504 -41.09 -60.92 -18.59
C PRO A 504 -42.56 -60.60 -19.06
N PRO A 505 -42.94 -60.05 -20.25
CA PRO A 505 -42.25 -59.36 -21.38
C PRO A 505 -42.94 -58.06 -21.90
N ARG A 506 -42.47 -57.60 -23.09
CA ARG A 506 -42.58 -56.28 -23.77
C ARG A 506 -43.75 -56.09 -24.77
N LYS A 507 -44.04 -54.79 -25.06
CA LYS A 507 -44.41 -54.11 -26.37
C LYS A 507 -45.85 -54.27 -26.93
N PRO A 508 -46.35 -53.49 -27.94
CA PRO A 508 -45.79 -52.34 -28.73
C PRO A 508 -46.76 -51.16 -29.17
N LYS A 509 -46.20 -50.15 -29.90
CA LYS A 509 -46.74 -49.26 -30.99
C LYS A 509 -47.75 -48.13 -30.61
N SER A 510 -47.81 -46.92 -31.22
CA SER A 510 -47.57 -46.37 -32.59
C SER A 510 -47.45 -44.80 -32.53
N LYS A 511 -46.50 -44.12 -33.19
CA LYS A 511 -46.45 -43.46 -34.54
C LYS A 511 -47.34 -42.21 -34.79
N GLU A 512 -46.70 -41.06 -35.09
CA GLU A 512 -46.93 -40.00 -36.14
C GLU A 512 -46.03 -38.78 -35.76
N ILE A 513 -44.91 -38.44 -36.43
CA ILE A 513 -44.57 -37.88 -37.77
C ILE A 513 -45.06 -36.44 -38.00
N VAL A 514 -44.11 -35.49 -38.11
CA VAL A 514 -43.86 -34.41 -39.12
C VAL A 514 -42.48 -33.81 -38.71
N GLU A 515 -41.33 -34.15 -39.29
CA GLU A 515 -40.71 -33.75 -40.58
C GLU A 515 -40.63 -32.23 -40.83
N GLU A 516 -39.43 -31.65 -40.69
CA GLU A 516 -38.77 -30.89 -41.76
C GLU A 516 -37.25 -30.87 -41.51
N ASP A 517 -36.53 -31.14 -42.61
CA ASP A 517 -35.17 -31.64 -42.74
C ASP A 517 -34.14 -30.54 -43.09
N GLU A 518 -32.90 -31.04 -43.20
CA GLU A 518 -31.74 -30.59 -43.99
C GLU A 518 -30.67 -29.77 -43.24
N ASP A 519 -29.37 -30.12 -43.23
CA ASP A 519 -28.60 -31.28 -43.73
C ASP A 519 -27.13 -31.06 -43.31
N ASP A 520 -26.50 -32.13 -42.79
CA ASP A 520 -25.18 -32.68 -43.19
C ASP A 520 -23.86 -31.86 -43.05
N GLU A 521 -22.69 -32.39 -42.67
CA GLU A 521 -22.16 -33.77 -42.60
C GLU A 521 -21.24 -33.99 -41.37
N ALA A 522 -21.08 -35.27 -41.04
CA ALA A 522 -20.21 -35.87 -40.04
C ALA A 522 -18.77 -36.12 -40.53
N GLU A 523 -17.83 -36.30 -39.60
CA GLU A 523 -16.84 -37.38 -39.67
C GLU A 523 -16.57 -37.90 -38.24
N ASP A 524 -16.58 -39.23 -38.13
CA ASP A 524 -16.35 -40.08 -36.96
C ASP A 524 -14.90 -40.02 -36.45
N ASP A 525 -14.70 -40.23 -35.14
CA ASP A 525 -13.91 -41.38 -34.67
C ASP A 525 -14.06 -41.60 -33.15
N GLU A 526 -14.56 -42.78 -32.81
CA GLU A 526 -14.60 -43.37 -31.46
C GLU A 526 -13.19 -43.74 -30.98
N VAL A 527 -12.77 -43.34 -29.77
CA VAL A 527 -11.86 -44.16 -28.94
C VAL A 527 -12.16 -44.00 -27.43
N ALA A 528 -12.80 -45.04 -26.90
CA ALA A 528 -12.58 -45.74 -25.63
C ALA A 528 -12.40 -44.95 -24.31
N GLU A 529 -13.44 -45.06 -23.48
CA GLU A 529 -13.35 -45.19 -22.02
C GLU A 529 -12.42 -46.36 -21.64
N ARG A 530 -11.39 -46.09 -20.84
CA ARG A 530 -10.67 -47.05 -19.97
C ARG A 530 -9.59 -46.28 -19.20
N GLU A 531 -9.72 -46.23 -17.87
CA GLU A 531 -8.65 -46.24 -16.86
C GLU A 531 -9.26 -45.88 -15.49
N GLU A 532 -10.10 -46.79 -14.98
CA GLU A 532 -10.35 -46.97 -13.55
C GLU A 532 -10.04 -48.44 -13.26
N GLU A 533 -8.78 -48.73 -12.89
CA GLU A 533 -8.32 -49.97 -12.23
C GLU A 533 -6.78 -49.95 -12.21
N GLU A 534 -6.17 -49.16 -11.30
CA GLU A 534 -4.76 -49.32 -10.89
C GLU A 534 -4.45 -48.47 -9.63
N GLU A 535 -5.24 -48.63 -8.56
CA GLU A 535 -4.86 -48.18 -7.20
C GLU A 535 -5.41 -49.18 -6.17
N ALA A 536 -4.92 -50.41 -6.22
CA ALA A 536 -5.13 -51.40 -5.17
C ALA A 536 -4.06 -52.47 -5.25
N GLU A 537 -2.83 -52.14 -4.85
CA GLU A 537 -1.80 -53.08 -4.37
C GLU A 537 -0.57 -52.25 -4.00
N GLU A 538 -0.39 -51.97 -2.71
CA GLU A 538 0.89 -51.81 -1.99
C GLU A 538 0.59 -51.29 -0.56
N GLU A 539 0.10 -52.20 0.29
CA GLU A 539 0.34 -52.17 1.74
C GLU A 539 1.09 -53.46 2.12
N GLU A 540 1.82 -53.41 3.24
CA GLU A 540 2.85 -54.35 3.78
C GLU A 540 4.27 -53.93 3.33
N GLU A 541 5.21 -53.45 4.16
CA GLU A 541 5.61 -53.62 5.57
C GLU A 541 6.22 -52.26 6.04
N GLU A 542 6.32 -51.82 7.30
CA GLU A 542 6.85 -52.39 8.54
C GLU A 542 6.29 -51.62 9.77
N ASN A 543 6.30 -52.32 10.91
CA ASN A 543 5.75 -51.96 12.21
C ASN A 543 6.63 -51.01 13.07
N ASP A 544 5.97 -50.53 14.14
CA ASP A 544 6.45 -50.24 15.50
C ASP A 544 7.46 -49.10 15.71
N ASP A 545 7.00 -47.98 16.30
CA ASP A 545 7.19 -47.75 17.74
C ASP A 545 6.59 -46.40 18.21
N ASP A 546 6.07 -46.47 19.44
CA ASP A 546 5.95 -45.44 20.47
C ASP A 546 4.60 -44.71 20.67
N GLU A 547 3.94 -45.18 21.73
CA GLU A 547 2.80 -44.59 22.41
C GLU A 547 3.20 -43.32 23.19
N GLY A 548 2.34 -42.31 23.18
CA GLY A 548 2.05 -41.56 24.41
C GLY A 548 2.47 -40.09 24.49
N GLU A 549 1.72 -39.19 23.84
CA GLU A 549 1.56 -37.81 24.34
C GLU A 549 0.13 -37.31 24.08
N SER A 550 -0.75 -37.33 25.08
CA SER A 550 -2.06 -36.65 24.96
C SER A 550 -2.55 -35.84 26.17
N GLU A 551 -1.83 -35.85 27.30
CA GLU A 551 -2.18 -34.99 28.45
C GLU A 551 -1.17 -33.85 28.70
N ASN A 552 0.12 -34.07 28.41
CA ASN A 552 1.15 -33.07 28.66
C ASN A 552 1.04 -31.86 27.71
N GLU A 553 0.56 -32.10 26.48
CA GLU A 553 0.37 -31.06 25.46
C GLU A 553 -0.88 -30.21 25.71
N LYS A 554 -1.95 -30.79 26.29
CA LYS A 554 -3.14 -30.04 26.73
C LYS A 554 -2.81 -29.15 27.94
N ARG A 555 -1.93 -29.59 28.85
CA ARG A 555 -1.45 -28.76 29.97
C ARG A 555 -0.56 -27.61 29.48
N ARG A 556 0.28 -27.82 28.46
CA ARG A 556 1.07 -26.75 27.83
C ARG A 556 0.21 -25.71 27.10
N LYS A 557 -0.87 -26.13 26.44
CA LYS A 557 -1.83 -25.21 25.79
C LYS A 557 -2.64 -24.40 26.80
N ARG A 558 -3.04 -24.99 27.93
CA ARG A 558 -3.66 -24.24 29.04
C ARG A 558 -2.68 -23.29 29.72
N ALA A 559 -1.44 -23.70 29.94
CA ALA A 559 -0.43 -22.85 30.57
C ALA A 559 0.00 -21.67 29.68
N ARG A 560 0.05 -21.85 28.36
CA ARG A 560 0.33 -20.74 27.43
C ARG A 560 -0.84 -19.78 27.29
N ARG A 561 -2.06 -20.30 27.35
CA ARG A 561 -3.26 -19.46 27.33
C ARG A 561 -3.44 -18.69 28.64
N SER A 562 -3.10 -19.29 29.78
CA SER A 562 -3.15 -18.57 31.06
C SER A 562 -2.07 -17.50 31.17
N VAL A 563 -0.87 -17.70 30.60
CA VAL A 563 0.17 -16.66 30.58
C VAL A 563 -0.22 -15.47 29.69
N VAL A 564 -0.92 -15.72 28.58
CA VAL A 564 -1.41 -14.62 27.71
C VAL A 564 -2.59 -13.90 28.35
N GLU A 565 -3.48 -14.63 29.06
CA GLU A 565 -4.58 -14.00 29.82
C GLU A 565 -4.03 -13.21 31.04
N GLU A 566 -2.95 -13.66 31.69
CA GLU A 566 -2.25 -12.92 32.76
C GLU A 566 -1.49 -11.69 32.22
N GLU A 567 -0.85 -11.78 31.04
CA GLU A 567 -0.18 -10.62 30.40
C GLU A 567 -1.18 -9.56 29.91
N GLU A 568 -2.38 -9.97 29.46
CA GLU A 568 -3.46 -9.03 29.09
C GLU A 568 -4.10 -8.37 30.33
N GLU A 569 -4.21 -9.08 31.47
CA GLU A 569 -4.67 -8.49 32.74
C GLU A 569 -3.63 -7.54 33.35
N GLU A 570 -2.32 -7.83 33.26
CA GLU A 570 -1.25 -6.91 33.68
C GLU A 570 -1.20 -5.63 32.81
N GLU A 571 -1.46 -5.73 31.50
CA GLU A 571 -1.55 -4.55 30.62
C GLU A 571 -2.80 -3.68 30.93
N GLU A 572 -3.93 -4.28 31.32
CA GLU A 572 -5.12 -3.53 31.75
C GLU A 572 -4.91 -2.84 33.12
N GLU A 573 -4.20 -3.48 34.07
CA GLU A 573 -3.84 -2.85 35.36
C GLU A 573 -2.81 -1.71 35.18
N GLU A 574 -1.84 -1.82 34.27
CA GLU A 574 -0.90 -0.73 33.96
C GLU A 574 -1.55 0.45 33.23
N GLU A 575 -2.62 0.22 32.45
CA GLU A 575 -3.41 1.29 31.82
C GLU A 575 -4.31 2.00 32.86
N GLU A 576 -4.91 1.27 33.82
CA GLU A 576 -5.68 1.87 34.92
C GLU A 576 -4.79 2.69 35.88
N GLU A 577 -3.59 2.20 36.23
CA GLU A 577 -2.63 2.97 37.07
C GLU A 577 -2.14 4.25 36.37
N GLN A 578 -2.00 4.25 35.04
CA GLN A 578 -1.65 5.45 34.26
C GLN A 578 -2.82 6.44 34.11
N GLU A 579 -4.07 5.97 34.13
CA GLU A 579 -5.22 6.87 34.16
C GLU A 579 -5.39 7.52 35.55
N ASP A 580 -5.17 6.77 36.63
CA ASP A 580 -5.20 7.31 38.01
C ASP A 580 -4.06 8.31 38.27
N GLU A 581 -2.82 8.06 37.81
CA GLU A 581 -1.71 9.03 37.91
C GLU A 581 -1.98 10.33 37.12
N ASN A 582 -2.69 10.25 35.98
CA ASN A 582 -3.06 11.43 35.19
C ASN A 582 -4.25 12.22 35.79
N GLU A 583 -5.10 11.59 36.61
CA GLU A 583 -6.15 12.28 37.36
C GLU A 583 -5.60 12.95 38.65
N GLU A 584 -4.59 12.36 39.32
CA GLU A 584 -3.91 13.00 40.46
C GLU A 584 -3.08 14.23 40.03
N ASP A 585 -2.39 14.20 38.89
CA ASP A 585 -1.61 15.33 38.36
C ASP A 585 -2.50 16.51 37.91
N GLN A 586 -3.73 16.23 37.46
CA GLN A 586 -4.74 17.26 37.16
C GLN A 586 -5.41 17.85 38.41
N GLY A 587 -5.41 17.11 39.53
CA GLY A 587 -5.92 17.58 40.82
C GLY A 587 -4.96 18.51 41.56
N GLU A 588 -3.64 18.29 41.43
CA GLU A 588 -2.62 19.15 42.03
C GLU A 588 -2.46 20.49 41.27
N GLU A 589 -2.66 20.52 39.94
CA GLU A 589 -2.66 21.76 39.16
C GLU A 589 -3.88 22.67 39.45
N GLU A 590 -5.04 22.12 39.86
CA GLU A 590 -6.22 22.94 40.23
C GLU A 590 -6.16 23.47 41.68
N GLU A 591 -5.38 22.88 42.59
CA GLU A 591 -5.21 23.39 43.96
C GLU A 591 -4.18 24.53 44.08
N ASP A 592 -3.17 24.55 43.21
CA ASP A 592 -2.16 25.64 43.20
C ASP A 592 -2.70 26.95 42.59
N ASP A 593 -3.65 26.88 41.64
CA ASP A 593 -4.32 28.05 41.07
C ASP A 593 -5.36 28.69 42.02
N ALA A 594 -5.73 28.03 43.11
CA ALA A 594 -6.68 28.54 44.10
C ALA A 594 -6.04 29.29 45.28
N MET A 595 -4.70 29.30 45.39
CA MET A 595 -3.98 29.98 46.50
C MET A 595 -3.31 31.31 46.12
N GLU A 596 -3.45 31.78 44.87
CA GLU A 596 -2.95 33.11 44.46
C GLU A 596 -3.99 34.24 44.54
N ASP A 597 -5.24 33.96 44.92
CA ASP A 597 -6.33 34.94 45.11
C ASP A 597 -6.92 34.92 46.54
N GLU A 598 -6.12 35.22 47.58
CA GLU A 598 -6.59 35.77 48.88
C GLU A 598 -5.67 36.84 49.48
#